data_AF-A0A161HTE0-F1
#
_entry.id   AF-A0A161HTE0-F1
#
_cell.length_a   1.000
_cell.length_b   1.000
_cell.length_c   1.000
_cell.angle_alpha   90.00
_cell.angle_beta   90.00
_cell.angle_gamma   90.00
#
_symmetry.space_group_name_H-M   'P 1'
#
loop_
_entity.id
_entity.type
_entity.pdbx_description
1 polymer ?
#
loop_
_entity_poly.entity_id
_entity_poly.type
_entity_poly.pdbx_seq_one_letter_code
_entity_poly.pdbx_strand_id
1 'polypeptide(L)'
;MGIAHPERYQIPEFSTFERFLQEWLVYQNLHKADFVFQPQTRFVCEPDCTQEIIVDYLGKMEDLEVDIKAVENKLGRSLKIPRSNVTQDSRYDFRNAYLNPGMIDIVQQLYAHDISVFNYSFE
;
A
#
# COMPACT_ATOMS: atom_id res chain seq x y z
N MET A 1 11.76 10.19 -3.83
CA MET A 1 11.39 8.95 -4.54
C MET A 1 9.96 8.65 -4.17
N GLY A 2 9.07 8.73 -5.16
CA GLY A 2 7.63 8.56 -5.00
C GLY A 2 7.06 8.78 -6.39
N ILE A 3 6.74 10.03 -6.68
CA ILE A 3 6.40 10.49 -8.03
C ILE A 3 7.59 11.27 -8.60
N ALA A 4 8.08 10.89 -9.78
CA ALA A 4 9.21 11.57 -10.42
C ALA A 4 8.75 12.83 -11.17
N HIS A 5 7.54 12.78 -11.74
CA HIS A 5 6.97 13.77 -12.62
C HIS A 5 5.52 14.10 -12.20
N PRO A 6 5.32 14.86 -11.11
CA PRO A 6 3.99 15.12 -10.56
C PRO A 6 3.05 15.83 -11.53
N GLU A 7 3.59 16.58 -12.48
CA GLU A 7 2.85 17.22 -13.56
C GLU A 7 2.02 16.23 -14.41
N ARG A 8 2.44 14.95 -14.49
CA ARG A 8 1.71 13.92 -15.25
C ARG A 8 0.39 13.52 -14.64
N TYR A 9 0.21 13.79 -13.34
CA TYR A 9 -0.98 13.41 -12.57
C TYR A 9 -1.92 14.59 -12.34
N GLN A 10 -1.63 15.77 -12.89
CA GLN A 10 -2.50 16.94 -12.87
C GLN A 10 -3.54 16.88 -14.01
N ILE A 11 -4.27 15.76 -14.07
CA ILE A 11 -5.25 15.44 -15.12
C ILE A 11 -6.63 15.17 -14.51
N PRO A 12 -7.74 15.29 -15.28
CA PRO A 12 -9.10 15.18 -14.75
C PRO A 12 -9.41 13.88 -14.01
N GLU A 13 -8.78 12.78 -14.38
CA GLU A 13 -8.95 11.46 -13.80
C GLU A 13 -8.50 11.44 -12.32
N PHE A 14 -7.57 12.31 -11.92
CA PHE A 14 -7.11 12.44 -10.53
C PHE A 14 -7.96 13.41 -9.68
N SER A 15 -9.08 13.91 -10.22
CA SER A 15 -9.95 14.86 -9.50
C SER A 15 -10.74 14.23 -8.35
N THR A 16 -11.02 12.92 -8.41
CA THR A 16 -11.66 12.16 -7.33
C THR A 16 -11.08 10.75 -7.27
N PHE A 17 -11.20 10.09 -6.12
CA PHE A 17 -10.71 8.72 -5.95
C PHE A 17 -11.43 7.73 -6.88
N GLU A 18 -12.74 7.89 -7.07
CA GLU A 18 -13.52 7.06 -8.01
C GLU A 18 -13.02 7.19 -9.45
N ARG A 19 -12.83 8.42 -9.95
CA ARG A 19 -12.32 8.64 -11.30
C ARG A 19 -10.91 8.12 -11.45
N PHE A 20 -10.08 8.29 -10.42
CA PHE A 20 -8.72 7.77 -10.43
C PHE A 20 -8.72 6.25 -10.63
N LEU A 21 -9.60 5.52 -9.93
CA LEU A 21 -9.70 4.07 -10.07
C LEU A 21 -10.28 3.66 -11.44
N GLN A 22 -11.44 4.21 -11.80
CA GLN A 22 -12.24 3.75 -12.94
C GLN A 22 -11.76 4.29 -14.30
N GLU A 23 -11.16 5.48 -14.33
CA GLU A 23 -10.77 6.17 -15.57
C GLU A 23 -9.27 6.11 -15.84
N TRP A 24 -8.43 5.96 -14.80
CA TRP A 24 -6.97 5.93 -14.97
C TRP A 24 -6.34 4.61 -14.56
N LEU A 25 -6.49 4.21 -13.30
CA LEU A 25 -5.73 3.12 -12.68
C LEU A 25 -6.00 1.77 -13.36
N VAL A 26 -7.27 1.48 -13.67
CA VAL A 26 -7.68 0.22 -14.34
C VAL A 26 -7.00 -0.01 -15.70
N TYR A 27 -6.53 1.05 -16.35
CA TYR A 27 -5.84 0.98 -17.64
C TYR A 27 -4.31 0.97 -17.53
N GLN A 28 -3.76 1.06 -16.31
CA GLN A 28 -2.31 1.11 -16.12
C GLN A 28 -1.67 -0.26 -16.04
N ASN A 29 -0.44 -0.35 -16.56
CA ASN A 29 0.47 -1.42 -16.17
C ASN A 29 1.23 -0.98 -14.92
N LEU A 30 0.83 -1.51 -13.76
CA LEU A 30 1.39 -1.10 -12.47
C LEU A 30 2.92 -1.26 -12.42
N HIS A 31 3.49 -2.32 -13.02
CA HIS A 31 4.95 -2.53 -13.04
C HIS A 31 5.72 -1.48 -13.83
N LYS A 32 5.05 -0.69 -14.67
CA LYS A 32 5.63 0.41 -15.46
C LYS A 32 5.23 1.80 -14.93
N ALA A 33 4.30 1.87 -13.99
CA ALA A 33 3.87 3.11 -13.36
C ALA A 33 4.94 3.63 -12.39
N ASP A 34 4.77 4.86 -11.91
CA ASP A 34 5.60 5.40 -10.83
C ASP A 34 5.51 4.49 -9.58
N PHE A 35 6.58 4.46 -8.78
CA PHE A 35 6.75 3.50 -7.68
C PHE A 35 5.60 3.50 -6.66
N VAL A 36 4.87 4.59 -6.51
CA VAL A 36 3.74 4.70 -5.55
C VAL A 36 2.56 3.80 -5.93
N PHE A 37 2.45 3.43 -7.21
CA PHE A 37 1.38 2.58 -7.75
C PHE A 37 1.86 1.14 -7.98
N GLN A 38 3.13 0.84 -7.77
CA GLN A 38 3.65 -0.50 -7.94
C GLN A 38 3.22 -1.39 -6.77
N PRO A 39 2.88 -2.67 -7.01
CA PRO A 39 2.57 -3.62 -5.94
C PRO A 39 3.70 -3.69 -4.91
N GLN A 40 3.36 -3.75 -3.63
CA GLN A 40 4.31 -3.80 -2.53
C GLN A 40 5.15 -5.07 -2.55
N THR A 41 4.59 -6.20 -3.01
CA THR A 41 5.31 -7.46 -3.21
C THR A 41 6.56 -7.31 -4.07
N ARG A 42 6.59 -6.35 -5.00
CA ARG A 42 7.78 -6.04 -5.80
C ARG A 42 9.02 -5.67 -4.98
N PHE A 43 8.83 -5.14 -3.77
CA PHE A 43 9.93 -4.64 -2.93
C PHE A 43 10.34 -5.64 -1.84
N VAL A 44 9.49 -6.61 -1.53
CA VAL A 44 9.69 -7.54 -0.40
C VAL A 44 9.63 -9.01 -0.80
N CYS A 45 9.39 -9.32 -2.07
CA CYS A 45 9.43 -10.68 -2.60
C CYS A 45 10.52 -10.82 -3.67
N GLU A 46 10.91 -12.06 -3.99
CA GLU A 46 11.85 -12.32 -5.07
C GLU A 46 11.29 -11.88 -6.44
N PRO A 47 12.14 -11.35 -7.35
CA PRO A 47 11.72 -10.94 -8.69
C PRO A 47 11.07 -12.05 -9.53
N ASP A 48 11.36 -13.32 -9.24
CA ASP A 48 11.10 -14.47 -10.10
C ASP A 48 9.98 -15.42 -9.60
N CYS A 49 8.90 -14.83 -9.06
CA CYS A 49 7.59 -15.49 -8.88
C CYS A 49 7.46 -16.58 -7.80
N THR A 50 8.40 -16.72 -6.86
CA THR A 50 8.26 -17.70 -5.76
C THR A 50 7.21 -17.29 -4.72
N GLN A 51 6.69 -16.05 -4.78
CA GLN A 51 5.78 -15.47 -3.76
C GLN A 51 6.38 -15.44 -2.35
N GLU A 52 7.69 -15.70 -2.22
CA GLU A 52 8.37 -15.76 -0.94
C GLU A 52 8.87 -14.38 -0.53
N ILE A 53 8.50 -13.98 0.68
CA ILE A 53 8.98 -12.76 1.31
C ILE A 53 10.47 -12.94 1.65
N ILE A 54 11.32 -12.04 1.19
CA ILE A 54 12.79 -12.15 1.29
C ILE A 54 13.37 -11.65 2.62
N VAL A 55 12.51 -11.34 3.59
CA VAL A 55 12.89 -10.81 4.90
C VAL A 55 12.40 -11.72 6.02
N ASP A 56 13.17 -11.81 7.11
CA ASP A 56 12.80 -12.63 8.28
C ASP A 56 11.57 -12.10 9.04
N TYR A 57 11.25 -10.82 8.85
CA TYR A 57 10.15 -10.14 9.53
C TYR A 57 9.57 -9.03 8.65
N LEU A 58 8.25 -9.03 8.47
CA LEU A 58 7.50 -7.98 7.79
C LEU A 58 6.38 -7.48 8.72
N GLY A 59 6.53 -6.27 9.24
CA GLY A 59 5.53 -5.62 10.10
C GLY A 59 4.42 -4.93 9.30
N LYS A 60 3.30 -4.65 9.96
CA LYS A 60 2.11 -4.00 9.40
C LYS A 60 1.84 -2.66 10.08
N MET A 61 1.40 -1.65 9.33
CA MET A 61 1.23 -0.30 9.87
C MET A 61 0.14 -0.21 10.95
N GLU A 62 -0.87 -1.07 10.87
CA GLU A 62 -1.93 -1.24 11.86
C GLU A 62 -1.41 -1.71 13.23
N ASP A 63 -0.31 -2.47 13.25
CA ASP A 63 0.28 -3.09 14.43
C ASP A 63 1.69 -2.54 14.77
N LEU A 64 1.96 -1.31 14.32
CA LEU A 64 3.30 -0.70 14.36
C LEU A 64 3.99 -0.78 15.74
N GLU A 65 3.26 -0.60 16.84
CA GLU A 65 3.84 -0.67 18.20
C GLU A 65 4.28 -2.10 18.58
N VAL A 66 3.56 -3.12 18.09
CA VAL A 66 3.92 -4.53 18.26
C VAL A 66 5.17 -4.84 17.43
N ASP A 67 5.19 -4.35 16.20
CA ASP A 67 6.31 -4.56 15.28
C ASP A 67 7.60 -3.91 15.75
N ILE A 68 7.51 -2.69 16.27
CA ILE A 68 8.67 -1.99 16.84
C ILE A 68 9.27 -2.83 17.97
N LYS A 69 8.45 -3.38 18.86
CA LYS A 69 8.93 -4.24 19.95
C LYS A 69 9.59 -5.52 19.44
N ALA A 70 9.06 -6.13 18.38
CA ALA A 70 9.68 -7.30 17.75
C ALA A 70 11.10 -6.97 17.25
N VAL A 71 11.27 -5.80 16.62
CA VAL A 71 12.57 -5.32 16.16
C VAL A 71 13.49 -4.95 17.34
N GLU A 72 13.00 -4.28 18.39
CA GLU A 72 13.76 -3.96 19.60
C GLU A 72 14.33 -5.21 20.26
N ASN A 73 13.52 -6.26 20.38
CA ASN A 73 13.91 -7.55 20.94
C ASN A 73 15.02 -8.20 20.11
N LYS A 74 14.92 -8.15 18.78
CA LYS A 74 15.95 -8.70 17.88
C LYS A 74 17.26 -7.91 17.96
N LEU A 75 17.18 -6.59 18.12
CA LEU A 75 18.35 -5.71 18.22
C LEU A 75 18.96 -5.63 19.62
N GLY A 76 18.25 -6.10 20.66
CA GLY A 76 18.68 -5.99 22.06
C GLY A 76 18.75 -4.54 22.56
N ARG A 77 17.99 -3.62 21.96
CA ARG A 77 17.97 -2.20 22.33
C ARG A 77 16.61 -1.58 22.06
N SER A 78 16.27 -0.55 22.84
CA SER A 78 15.07 0.24 22.57
C SER A 78 15.28 1.22 21.40
N LEU A 79 14.25 1.36 20.58
CA LEU A 79 14.17 2.27 19.45
C LEU A 79 13.26 3.45 19.82
N LYS A 80 13.78 4.67 19.71
CA LYS A 80 12.98 5.90 19.84
C LYS A 80 12.49 6.32 18.47
N ILE A 81 11.29 5.88 18.10
CA ILE A 81 10.66 6.21 16.81
C ILE A 81 9.56 7.25 17.06
N PRO A 82 9.75 8.51 16.63
CA PRO A 82 8.70 9.52 16.74
C PRO A 82 7.56 9.19 15.79
N ARG A 83 6.31 9.27 16.28
CA ARG A 83 5.13 9.21 15.41
C ARG A 83 5.05 10.51 14.61
N SER A 84 5.18 10.41 13.29
CA SER A 84 5.07 11.53 12.35
C SER A 84 4.06 11.18 11.25
N ASN A 85 3.46 12.20 10.60
CA ASN A 85 2.43 12.03 9.57
C ASN A 85 1.22 11.19 10.02
N VAL A 86 0.85 11.29 11.29
CA VAL A 86 -0.34 10.61 11.83
C VAL A 86 -1.59 11.29 11.27
N THR A 87 -2.47 10.51 10.64
CA THR A 87 -3.80 10.98 10.25
C THR A 87 -4.51 11.53 11.48
N GLN A 88 -4.80 12.85 11.47
CA GLN A 88 -5.34 13.55 12.64
C GLN A 88 -6.70 13.00 13.07
N ASP A 89 -7.48 12.50 12.12
CA ASP A 89 -8.73 11.83 12.40
C ASP A 89 -8.51 10.31 12.48
N SER A 90 -8.21 9.84 13.68
CA SER A 90 -8.13 8.41 14.00
C SER A 90 -9.44 7.65 13.75
N ARG A 91 -10.56 8.37 13.49
CA ARG A 91 -11.86 7.78 13.16
C ARG A 91 -12.14 7.76 11.66
N TYR A 92 -11.26 8.35 10.84
CA TYR A 92 -11.42 8.28 9.39
C TYR A 92 -11.05 6.88 8.91
N ASP A 93 -12.08 6.07 8.71
CA ASP A 93 -11.95 4.76 8.09
C ASP A 93 -11.69 4.91 6.58
N PHE A 94 -10.61 4.29 6.09
CA PHE A 94 -10.27 4.29 4.66
C PHE A 94 -11.39 3.71 3.79
N ARG A 95 -12.21 2.81 4.35
CA ARG A 95 -13.35 2.19 3.66
C ARG A 95 -14.37 3.23 3.20
N ASN A 96 -14.47 4.35 3.92
CA ASN A 96 -15.37 5.46 3.55
C ASN A 96 -14.98 6.15 2.23
N ALA A 97 -13.75 5.96 1.75
CA ALA A 97 -13.34 6.46 0.44
C ALA A 97 -13.94 5.64 -0.71
N TYR A 98 -14.32 4.38 -0.47
CA TYR A 98 -14.91 3.49 -1.46
C TYR A 98 -16.42 3.70 -1.51
N LEU A 99 -16.89 4.44 -2.53
CA LEU A 99 -18.29 4.85 -2.65
C LEU A 99 -19.19 3.75 -3.22
N ASN A 100 -18.60 2.77 -3.93
CA ASN A 100 -19.34 1.65 -4.53
C ASN A 100 -18.48 0.38 -4.61
N PRO A 101 -19.10 -0.81 -4.74
CA PRO A 101 -18.39 -2.09 -4.84
C PRO A 101 -17.41 -2.17 -6.02
N GLY A 102 -17.73 -1.52 -7.15
CA GLY A 102 -16.87 -1.55 -8.34
C GLY A 102 -15.49 -0.94 -8.09
N MET A 103 -15.38 0.05 -7.20
CA MET A 103 -14.08 0.61 -6.77
C MET A 103 -13.24 -0.44 -6.04
N ILE A 104 -13.87 -1.25 -5.19
CA ILE A 104 -13.21 -2.30 -4.43
C ILE A 104 -12.75 -3.40 -5.39
N ASP A 105 -13.60 -3.81 -6.34
CA ASP A 105 -13.29 -4.84 -7.32
C ASP A 105 -12.06 -4.48 -8.17
N ILE A 106 -11.93 -3.22 -8.59
CA ILE A 106 -10.76 -2.74 -9.34
C ILE A 106 -9.48 -2.92 -8.51
N VAL A 107 -9.49 -2.49 -7.24
CA VAL A 107 -8.31 -2.61 -6.36
C VAL A 107 -8.00 -4.08 -6.07
N GLN A 108 -9.01 -4.89 -5.77
CA GLN A 108 -8.83 -6.32 -5.52
C GLN A 108 -8.23 -7.05 -6.72
N GLN A 109 -8.65 -6.71 -7.94
CA GLN A 109 -8.11 -7.33 -9.16
C GLN A 109 -6.67 -6.87 -9.42
N LEU A 110 -6.39 -5.57 -9.34
CA LEU A 110 -5.09 -5.01 -9.66
C LEU A 110 -4.00 -5.40 -8.65
N TYR A 111 -4.36 -5.49 -7.37
CA TYR A 111 -3.44 -5.82 -6.27
C TYR A 111 -3.72 -7.19 -5.66
N ALA A 112 -4.36 -8.11 -6.40
CA ALA A 112 -4.71 -9.45 -5.94
C ALA A 112 -3.52 -10.20 -5.31
N HIS A 113 -2.34 -10.02 -5.91
CA HIS A 113 -1.12 -10.65 -5.44
C HIS A 113 -0.69 -10.12 -4.05
N ASP A 114 -0.67 -8.80 -3.86
CA ASP A 114 -0.36 -8.19 -2.56
C ASP A 114 -1.36 -8.63 -1.49
N ILE A 115 -2.64 -8.62 -1.83
CA ILE A 115 -3.71 -9.04 -0.91
C ILE A 115 -3.51 -10.49 -0.47
N SER A 116 -3.16 -11.37 -1.42
CA SER A 116 -2.90 -12.77 -1.14
C SER A 116 -1.64 -12.98 -0.29
N VAL A 117 -0.51 -12.35 -0.65
CA VAL A 117 0.78 -12.56 0.03
C VAL A 117 0.76 -12.00 1.45
N PHE A 118 0.12 -10.85 1.66
CA PHE A 118 0.06 -10.20 2.98
C PHE A 118 -1.17 -10.58 3.80
N ASN A 119 -2.00 -11.48 3.26
CA ASN A 119 -3.22 -11.99 3.89
C ASN A 119 -4.15 -10.85 4.34
N TYR A 120 -4.48 -9.97 3.40
CA TYR A 120 -5.45 -8.89 3.60
C TYR A 120 -6.84 -9.30 3.13
N SER A 121 -7.87 -8.77 3.78
CA SER A 121 -9.25 -8.81 3.35
C SER A 121 -9.84 -7.39 3.39
N PHE A 122 -10.83 -7.14 2.54
CA PHE A 122 -11.64 -5.93 2.64
C PHE A 122 -12.76 -6.19 3.65
N GLU A 123 -12.39 -6.22 4.93
CA GLU A 123 -13.29 -6.16 6.09
C GLU A 123 -13.27 -4.76 6.64
#